data_AF-A0A966US10-F1
#
_entry.id   AF-A0A966US10-F1
#
_cell.length_a   1.000
_cell.length_b   1.000
_cell.length_c   1.000
_cell.angle_alpha   90.00
_cell.angle_beta   90.00
_cell.angle_gamma   90.00
#
_symmetry.space_group_name_H-M   'P 1'
#
loop_
_entity.id
_entity.type
_entity.pdbx_description
1 polymer ?
#
loop_
_entity_poly.entity_id
_entity_poly.type
_entity_poly.pdbx_seq_one_letter_code
_entity_poly.pdbx_strand_id
1 'polypeptide(L)'
;MAQFRIDSHQYLPQEKTLFEVVMLADQYGNQVGPANPTGTAVDAFGRARVSTPLTLFDSSHRYADNGLWVTSNTSSNSTVTFNENAGLMNLVVTTANNAEIIRETTKVFSYQPGKSLQILQTFVMEPKANVRQRVGYYGANNGIYLEVSGNTAYFVERSLSSGTVQETRVAQSSWNKDTLLGAVASSPSGITLDLTKAQIMFVDVEWLGLGTVRCGFVIDGRLIHCHSFNHANYITSTYMTTASLPLRYEIKNTGVTASNTTLKQVCSSVISEGGYELRGTQQSIGLGANSAVNLAAAGTFYPIISIQLKSARQDAIVILTALSILGIGNNARFRYKIINNPTLTNASWTSAGSDTSVEYDTSATAVTGGRTLASGYLAATTQSATTIDALKEALFKFQLERNALTGVSYPLTLAIESAVANDDVLATLDWEEITR
;
A
#
# COMPACT_ATOMS: atom_id res chain seq x y z
N MET A 1 -5.48 -36.55 -28.15
CA MET A 1 -5.28 -37.63 -27.17
C MET A 1 -4.63 -38.78 -27.94
N ALA A 2 -3.39 -39.15 -27.57
CA ALA A 2 -2.63 -40.17 -28.29
C ALA A 2 -3.45 -41.46 -28.45
N GLN A 3 -3.66 -41.87 -29.70
CA GLN A 3 -4.49 -43.04 -30.00
C GLN A 3 -3.64 -44.32 -29.91
N PHE A 4 -3.94 -45.15 -28.90
CA PHE A 4 -3.29 -46.43 -28.64
C PHE A 4 -4.07 -47.57 -29.28
N ARG A 5 -3.39 -48.41 -30.07
CA ARG A 5 -3.99 -49.59 -30.69
C ARG A 5 -3.90 -50.81 -29.77
N ILE A 6 -5.05 -51.34 -29.41
CA ILE A 6 -5.19 -52.49 -28.49
C ILE A 6 -4.92 -53.86 -29.14
N ASP A 7 -4.93 -53.94 -30.47
CA ASP A 7 -4.70 -55.18 -31.22
C ASP A 7 -3.21 -55.40 -31.55
N SER A 8 -2.44 -54.33 -31.68
CA SER A 8 -0.99 -54.37 -31.90
C SER A 8 -0.16 -53.87 -30.72
N HIS A 9 -0.80 -53.41 -29.64
CA HIS A 9 -0.18 -52.89 -28.41
C HIS A 9 0.87 -51.79 -28.67
N GLN A 10 0.63 -50.95 -29.67
CA GLN A 10 1.54 -49.88 -30.06
C GLN A 10 0.76 -48.58 -30.27
N TYR A 11 1.41 -47.47 -29.94
CA TYR A 11 0.88 -46.15 -30.28
C TYR A 11 0.98 -45.93 -31.79
N LEU A 12 -0.02 -45.27 -32.37
CA LEU A 12 0.07 -44.86 -33.77
C LEU A 12 1.25 -43.88 -33.96
N PRO A 13 1.97 -43.92 -35.09
CA PRO A 13 3.01 -42.95 -35.38
C PRO A 13 2.41 -41.54 -35.52
N GLN A 14 2.52 -40.73 -34.48
CA GLN A 14 2.01 -39.36 -34.34
C GLN A 14 3.14 -38.47 -33.79
N GLU A 15 3.02 -37.13 -33.89
CA GLU A 15 3.97 -36.15 -33.30
C GLU A 15 5.41 -36.07 -33.89
N LYS A 16 5.55 -35.69 -35.18
CA LYS A 16 6.87 -35.29 -35.74
C LYS A 16 7.16 -33.78 -35.63
N THR A 17 6.13 -32.95 -35.47
CA THR A 17 6.21 -31.47 -35.43
C THR A 17 5.15 -30.81 -34.53
N LEU A 18 4.35 -31.58 -33.80
CA LEU A 18 3.25 -31.08 -32.94
C LEU A 18 3.20 -31.89 -31.63
N PHE A 19 2.82 -31.22 -30.54
CA PHE A 19 2.76 -31.72 -29.17
C PHE A 19 1.30 -31.70 -28.65
N GLU A 20 0.78 -32.83 -28.18
CA GLU A 20 -0.52 -32.92 -27.51
C GLU A 20 -0.41 -32.70 -25.99
N VAL A 21 -1.36 -31.96 -25.41
CA VAL A 21 -1.37 -31.55 -24.00
C VAL A 21 -2.51 -32.25 -23.24
N VAL A 22 -2.26 -32.69 -22.00
CA VAL A 22 -3.32 -33.16 -21.09
C VAL A 22 -4.18 -31.98 -20.68
N MET A 23 -5.48 -32.13 -20.90
CA MET A 23 -6.52 -31.16 -20.62
C MET A 23 -7.39 -31.75 -19.49
N LEU A 24 -7.37 -31.20 -18.27
CA LEU A 24 -8.09 -31.76 -17.12
C LEU A 24 -9.61 -31.70 -17.35
N ALA A 25 -10.28 -32.78 -17.69
CA ALA A 25 -11.71 -32.74 -17.91
C ALA A 25 -12.52 -32.69 -16.59
N ASP A 26 -13.57 -31.87 -16.49
CA ASP A 26 -14.65 -32.15 -15.53
C ASP A 26 -15.32 -33.52 -15.81
N GLN A 27 -16.30 -33.94 -14.99
CA GLN A 27 -17.01 -35.21 -15.18
C GLN A 27 -17.76 -35.36 -16.53
N TYR A 28 -17.71 -34.34 -17.40
CA TYR A 28 -18.32 -34.28 -18.72
C TYR A 28 -17.31 -34.11 -19.87
N GLY A 29 -16.00 -33.96 -19.58
CA GLY A 29 -14.95 -33.90 -20.61
C GLY A 29 -14.20 -32.57 -20.77
N ASN A 30 -14.42 -31.55 -19.94
CA ASN A 30 -13.92 -30.17 -20.18
C ASN A 30 -12.63 -29.78 -19.43
N GLN A 31 -11.60 -29.26 -20.13
CA GLN A 31 -10.29 -28.87 -19.59
C GLN A 31 -10.29 -27.89 -18.39
N VAL A 32 -9.49 -28.21 -17.37
CA VAL A 32 -9.19 -27.40 -16.19
C VAL A 32 -7.75 -26.91 -16.34
N GLY A 33 -7.61 -25.58 -16.33
CA GLY A 33 -6.34 -24.90 -16.56
C GLY A 33 -5.44 -24.80 -15.31
N PRO A 34 -4.22 -24.24 -15.48
CA PRO A 34 -3.18 -24.17 -14.43
C PRO A 34 -3.50 -23.26 -13.22
N ALA A 35 -4.67 -22.60 -13.19
CA ALA A 35 -5.08 -21.68 -12.12
C ALA A 35 -6.31 -22.16 -11.33
N ASN A 36 -6.79 -23.38 -11.57
CA ASN A 36 -7.98 -23.91 -10.90
C ASN A 36 -7.73 -25.39 -10.54
N PRO A 37 -7.43 -25.75 -9.29
CA PRO A 37 -7.35 -27.15 -8.91
C PRO A 37 -8.73 -27.80 -9.13
N THR A 38 -8.79 -28.89 -9.89
CA THR A 38 -10.01 -29.69 -10.05
C THR A 38 -10.64 -29.98 -8.68
N GLY A 39 -11.86 -29.50 -8.47
CA GLY A 39 -12.64 -29.77 -7.25
C GLY A 39 -12.58 -28.69 -6.16
N THR A 40 -11.72 -27.66 -6.25
CA THR A 40 -11.71 -26.56 -5.27
C THR A 40 -12.41 -25.29 -5.76
N ALA A 41 -12.83 -25.26 -7.03
CA ALA A 41 -13.65 -24.18 -7.58
C ALA A 41 -15.01 -24.03 -6.87
N VAL A 42 -15.48 -25.11 -6.26
CA VAL A 42 -16.70 -25.15 -5.45
C VAL A 42 -16.36 -25.42 -3.99
N ASP A 43 -17.24 -25.00 -3.09
CA ASP A 43 -17.14 -25.36 -1.69
C ASP A 43 -17.62 -26.79 -1.41
N ALA A 44 -17.53 -27.22 -0.16
CA ALA A 44 -17.94 -28.57 0.24
C ALA A 44 -19.44 -28.87 -0.01
N PHE A 45 -20.25 -27.86 -0.33
CA PHE A 45 -21.67 -27.98 -0.69
C PHE A 45 -21.92 -27.77 -2.19
N GLY A 46 -20.87 -27.74 -3.02
CA GLY A 46 -20.99 -27.58 -4.47
C GLY A 46 -21.28 -26.14 -4.93
N ARG A 47 -21.18 -25.13 -4.05
CA ARG A 47 -21.38 -23.72 -4.42
C ARG A 47 -20.09 -23.15 -4.99
N ALA A 48 -20.15 -22.46 -6.12
CA ALA A 48 -18.99 -21.81 -6.71
C ALA A 48 -18.36 -20.82 -5.71
N ARG A 49 -17.04 -20.92 -5.54
CA ARG A 49 -16.26 -19.96 -4.75
C ARG A 49 -16.02 -18.74 -5.62
N VAL A 50 -16.39 -17.57 -5.11
CA VAL A 50 -16.16 -16.28 -5.78
C VAL A 50 -15.25 -15.46 -4.89
N SER A 51 -14.28 -14.80 -5.52
CA SER A 51 -13.43 -13.81 -4.87
C SER A 51 -13.86 -12.42 -5.32
N THR A 52 -14.13 -11.52 -4.38
CA THR A 52 -14.49 -10.12 -4.66
C THR A 52 -13.33 -9.22 -4.25
N PRO A 53 -12.48 -8.76 -5.19
CA PRO A 53 -11.33 -7.93 -4.85
C PRO A 53 -11.73 -6.62 -4.18
N LEU A 54 -10.89 -6.13 -3.27
CA LEU A 54 -11.00 -4.77 -2.73
C LEU A 54 -9.71 -4.00 -3.02
N THR A 55 -9.85 -2.82 -3.61
CA THR A 55 -8.74 -1.86 -3.74
C THR A 55 -8.44 -1.25 -2.37
N LEU A 56 -7.27 -1.58 -1.82
CA LEU A 56 -6.77 -1.00 -0.57
C LEU A 56 -6.20 0.40 -0.79
N PHE A 57 -5.66 0.64 -1.98
CA PHE A 57 -5.06 1.90 -2.39
C PHE A 57 -5.07 2.08 -3.90
N ASP A 58 -5.29 3.31 -4.30
CA ASP A 58 -5.09 3.81 -5.64
C ASP A 58 -4.51 5.23 -5.57
N SER A 59 -3.63 5.54 -6.51
CA SER A 59 -2.98 6.84 -6.62
C SER A 59 -2.81 7.20 -8.08
N SER A 60 -3.32 8.37 -8.45
CA SER A 60 -3.13 9.04 -9.74
C SER A 60 -2.89 10.54 -9.54
N HIS A 61 -2.32 11.22 -10.54
CA HIS A 61 -1.99 12.64 -10.48
C HIS A 61 -2.67 13.39 -11.63
N ARG A 62 -3.84 14.00 -11.38
CA ARG A 62 -4.58 14.72 -12.43
C ARG A 62 -4.26 16.21 -12.49
N TYR A 63 -4.18 16.86 -11.33
CA TYR A 63 -4.06 18.32 -11.25
C TYR A 63 -2.89 18.80 -10.39
N ALA A 64 -2.36 17.93 -9.53
CA ALA A 64 -1.23 18.20 -8.65
C ALA A 64 -0.66 16.88 -8.14
N ASP A 65 0.41 16.95 -7.36
CA ASP A 65 0.75 15.86 -6.44
C ASP A 65 -0.46 15.59 -5.54
N ASN A 66 -0.93 14.35 -5.54
CA ASN A 66 -2.14 13.96 -4.80
C ASN A 66 -1.96 13.94 -3.27
N GLY A 67 -0.74 14.17 -2.76
CA GLY A 67 -0.46 14.28 -1.33
C GLY A 67 -0.61 12.96 -0.58
N LEU A 68 -0.54 11.83 -1.28
CA LEU A 68 -0.55 10.48 -0.69
C LEU A 68 0.86 9.91 -0.47
N TRP A 69 1.89 10.70 -0.79
CA TRP A 69 3.29 10.30 -0.78
C TRP A 69 4.14 11.31 -0.01
N VAL A 70 5.08 10.81 0.79
CA VAL A 70 6.17 11.60 1.37
C VAL A 70 7.38 11.53 0.48
N THR A 71 8.20 12.58 0.50
CA THR A 71 9.41 12.69 -0.34
C THR A 71 10.62 12.98 0.53
N SER A 72 11.68 12.20 0.35
CA SER A 72 13.04 12.56 0.73
C SER A 72 13.80 13.00 -0.51
N ASN A 73 14.60 14.07 -0.39
CA ASN A 73 15.48 14.55 -1.44
C ASN A 73 16.80 15.00 -0.82
N THR A 74 17.89 14.30 -1.14
CA THR A 74 19.20 14.52 -0.51
C THR A 74 20.01 15.64 -1.16
N SER A 75 19.57 16.19 -2.29
CA SER A 75 20.29 17.23 -3.04
C SER A 75 19.38 18.42 -3.30
N SER A 76 19.82 19.62 -2.91
CA SER A 76 19.04 20.86 -3.07
C SER A 76 18.65 21.20 -4.51
N ASN A 77 19.39 20.67 -5.49
CA ASN A 77 19.16 20.91 -6.92
C ASN A 77 18.41 19.77 -7.63
N SER A 78 18.21 18.62 -6.95
CA SER A 78 17.30 17.58 -7.44
C SER A 78 15.86 18.05 -7.22
N THR A 79 14.94 17.63 -8.08
CA THR A 79 13.56 18.15 -8.06
C THR A 79 12.53 17.03 -8.10
N VAL A 80 11.40 17.27 -7.44
CA VAL A 80 10.20 16.43 -7.52
C VAL A 80 9.05 17.32 -7.93
N THR A 81 8.59 17.18 -9.17
CA THR A 81 7.66 18.13 -9.78
C THR A 81 6.51 17.42 -10.46
N PHE A 82 5.31 17.96 -10.30
CA PHE A 82 4.15 17.53 -11.05
C PHE A 82 4.24 18.05 -12.49
N ASN A 83 4.02 17.17 -13.45
CA ASN A 83 3.89 17.54 -14.86
C ASN A 83 2.41 17.59 -15.23
N GLU A 84 1.88 18.81 -15.34
CA GLU A 84 0.47 19.07 -15.61
C GLU A 84 -0.03 18.46 -16.92
N ASN A 85 0.80 18.50 -17.98
CA ASN A 85 0.42 18.00 -19.29
C ASN A 85 0.38 16.47 -19.35
N ALA A 86 1.27 15.81 -18.62
CA ALA A 86 1.39 14.35 -18.63
C ALA A 86 0.67 13.66 -17.46
N GLY A 87 0.20 14.41 -16.46
CA GLY A 87 -0.50 13.85 -15.30
C GLY A 87 0.38 12.89 -14.47
N LEU A 88 1.64 13.26 -14.23
CA LEU A 88 2.62 12.40 -13.54
C LEU A 88 3.61 13.22 -12.70
N MET A 89 4.35 12.54 -11.84
CA MET A 89 5.45 13.13 -11.07
C MET A 89 6.81 12.82 -11.73
N ASN A 90 7.62 13.85 -11.95
CA ASN A 90 9.01 13.72 -12.35
C ASN A 90 9.90 13.76 -11.10
N LEU A 91 10.68 12.71 -10.87
CA LEU A 91 11.72 12.66 -9.86
C LEU A 91 13.06 12.82 -10.59
N VAL A 92 13.65 14.01 -10.51
CA VAL A 92 14.86 14.36 -11.25
C VAL A 92 16.04 14.49 -10.29
N VAL A 93 17.04 13.62 -10.44
CA VAL A 93 18.31 13.77 -9.73
C VAL A 93 19.32 14.51 -10.59
N THR A 94 20.20 15.29 -9.95
CA THR A 94 21.32 15.97 -10.62
C THR A 94 22.41 14.99 -11.07
N THR A 95 23.60 15.49 -11.41
CA THR A 95 24.77 14.67 -11.72
C THR A 95 25.62 14.26 -10.50
N ALA A 96 25.32 14.83 -9.32
CA ALA A 96 26.11 14.63 -8.14
C ALA A 96 26.03 13.18 -7.63
N ASN A 97 27.16 12.64 -7.17
CA ASN A 97 27.17 11.37 -6.45
C ASN A 97 26.25 11.47 -5.22
N ASN A 98 25.56 10.38 -4.88
CA ASN A 98 24.62 10.29 -3.77
C ASN A 98 23.38 11.20 -3.86
N ALA A 99 23.15 11.88 -4.99
CA ALA A 99 21.85 12.53 -5.24
C ALA A 99 20.77 11.45 -5.27
N GLU A 100 19.80 11.56 -4.37
CA GLU A 100 18.78 10.55 -4.12
C GLU A 100 17.42 11.20 -3.89
N ILE A 101 16.41 10.64 -4.52
CA ILE A 101 15.01 10.93 -4.22
C ILE A 101 14.34 9.61 -3.85
N ILE A 102 13.62 9.60 -2.73
CA ILE A 102 12.73 8.52 -2.33
C ILE A 102 11.33 9.10 -2.19
N ARG A 103 10.35 8.47 -2.83
CA ARG A 103 8.93 8.71 -2.60
C ARG A 103 8.28 7.46 -2.04
N GLU A 104 7.60 7.59 -0.92
CA GLU A 104 6.91 6.50 -0.24
C GLU A 104 5.49 6.90 0.14
N THR A 105 4.53 5.97 0.10
CA THR A 105 3.16 6.25 0.52
C THR A 105 3.09 6.62 2.00
N THR A 106 2.20 7.57 2.36
CA THR A 106 1.97 7.93 3.78
C THR A 106 1.29 6.81 4.58
N LYS A 107 0.69 5.84 3.89
CA LYS A 107 -0.03 4.68 4.43
C LYS A 107 0.72 3.38 4.19
N VAL A 108 0.38 2.38 5.01
CA VAL A 108 0.75 0.97 4.81
C VAL A 108 -0.48 0.20 4.36
N PHE A 109 -0.26 -0.78 3.52
CA PHE A 109 -1.34 -1.59 2.97
C PHE A 109 -1.33 -2.94 3.67
N SER A 110 -2.45 -3.28 4.30
CA SER A 110 -2.55 -4.46 5.13
C SER A 110 -2.62 -5.73 4.30
N TYR A 111 -1.84 -6.73 4.67
CA TYR A 111 -2.03 -8.11 4.24
C TYR A 111 -2.99 -8.86 5.19
N GLN A 112 -3.88 -9.70 4.65
CA GLN A 112 -4.69 -10.63 5.43
C GLN A 112 -4.33 -12.08 5.06
N PRO A 113 -4.00 -12.95 6.05
CA PRO A 113 -3.73 -14.36 5.80
C PRO A 113 -4.81 -15.03 4.93
N GLY A 114 -4.36 -15.71 3.87
CA GLY A 114 -5.24 -16.39 2.92
C GLY A 114 -5.76 -15.50 1.78
N LYS A 115 -5.33 -14.24 1.68
CA LYS A 115 -5.68 -13.33 0.57
C LYS A 115 -4.41 -12.78 -0.09
N SER A 116 -4.23 -13.01 -1.38
CA SER A 116 -3.13 -12.42 -2.15
C SER A 116 -3.29 -10.91 -2.27
N LEU A 117 -2.15 -10.23 -2.46
CA LEU A 117 -2.10 -8.83 -2.84
C LEU A 117 -1.62 -8.70 -4.27
N GLN A 118 -2.41 -8.04 -5.12
CA GLN A 118 -1.99 -7.60 -6.43
C GLN A 118 -1.61 -6.13 -6.39
N ILE A 119 -0.37 -5.84 -6.77
CA ILE A 119 0.20 -4.51 -6.85
C ILE A 119 0.41 -4.16 -8.31
N LEU A 120 -0.03 -2.97 -8.69
CA LEU A 120 0.21 -2.39 -10.01
C LEU A 120 0.95 -1.07 -9.85
N GLN A 121 2.08 -0.90 -10.53
CA GLN A 121 2.85 0.34 -10.52
C GLN A 121 3.25 0.72 -11.94
N THR A 122 3.12 2.00 -12.26
CA THR A 122 3.35 2.50 -13.61
C THR A 122 4.41 3.60 -13.60
N PHE A 123 5.37 3.48 -14.51
CA PHE A 123 6.56 4.32 -14.52
C PHE A 123 7.25 4.37 -15.87
N VAL A 124 8.17 5.32 -15.99
CA VAL A 124 9.20 5.37 -17.03
C VAL A 124 10.54 5.58 -16.34
N MET A 125 11.51 4.73 -16.62
CA MET A 125 12.87 4.83 -16.09
C MET A 125 13.83 5.46 -17.11
N GLU A 126 15.04 5.77 -16.67
CA GLU A 126 16.13 6.24 -17.52
C GLU A 126 17.41 5.47 -17.13
N PRO A 127 17.51 4.17 -17.49
CA PRO A 127 18.65 3.33 -17.14
C PRO A 127 19.96 3.91 -17.70
N LYS A 128 20.94 4.12 -16.83
CA LYS A 128 22.29 4.55 -17.22
C LYS A 128 23.32 4.26 -16.16
N ALA A 129 24.59 4.26 -16.57
CA ALA A 129 25.74 4.07 -15.69
C ALA A 129 25.67 5.01 -14.46
N ASN A 130 26.06 4.48 -13.30
CA ASN A 130 26.05 5.17 -12.01
C ASN A 130 24.66 5.62 -11.51
N VAL A 131 23.57 5.11 -12.09
CA VAL A 131 22.22 5.32 -11.59
C VAL A 131 21.62 4.00 -11.11
N ARG A 132 20.87 4.09 -10.01
CA ARG A 132 19.94 3.07 -9.56
C ARG A 132 18.53 3.64 -9.50
N GLN A 133 17.57 2.96 -10.13
CA GLN A 133 16.14 3.27 -10.02
C GLN A 133 15.41 2.05 -9.45
N ARG A 134 14.46 2.26 -8.53
CA ARG A 134 13.64 1.19 -7.94
C ARG A 134 12.18 1.59 -7.89
N VAL A 135 11.31 0.63 -8.16
CA VAL A 135 9.85 0.77 -8.04
C VAL A 135 9.30 -0.53 -7.50
N GLY A 136 8.51 -0.48 -6.42
CA GLY A 136 7.92 -1.70 -5.87
C GLY A 136 7.01 -1.51 -4.66
N TYR A 137 6.61 -2.65 -4.13
CA TYR A 137 5.90 -2.84 -2.87
C TYR A 137 6.92 -3.21 -1.79
N TYR A 138 7.58 -2.19 -1.25
CA TYR A 138 8.71 -2.38 -0.32
C TYR A 138 8.92 -1.18 0.59
N GLY A 139 9.47 -1.46 1.76
CA GLY A 139 9.94 -0.46 2.72
C GLY A 139 11.44 -0.59 2.99
N ALA A 140 11.88 -0.05 4.13
CA ALA A 140 13.29 -0.13 4.54
C ALA A 140 13.77 -1.59 4.73
N ASN A 141 12.88 -2.45 5.23
CA ASN A 141 13.26 -3.75 5.79
C ASN A 141 12.77 -4.96 4.98
N ASN A 142 11.67 -4.82 4.23
CA ASN A 142 11.02 -5.93 3.54
C ASN A 142 10.42 -5.46 2.21
N GLY A 143 10.21 -6.39 1.29
CA GLY A 143 9.33 -6.21 0.15
C GLY A 143 9.91 -6.66 -1.18
N ILE A 144 9.14 -6.40 -2.24
CA ILE A 144 9.39 -6.87 -3.60
C ILE A 144 9.41 -5.67 -4.53
N TYR A 145 10.46 -5.55 -5.34
CA TYR A 145 10.61 -4.41 -6.24
C TYR A 145 11.41 -4.74 -7.49
N LEU A 146 11.17 -3.96 -8.54
CA LEU A 146 12.06 -3.88 -9.70
C LEU A 146 13.18 -2.90 -9.35
N GLU A 147 14.42 -3.30 -9.62
CA GLU A 147 15.60 -2.46 -9.55
C GLU A 147 16.28 -2.42 -10.92
N VAL A 148 16.66 -1.22 -11.36
CA VAL A 148 17.61 -1.06 -12.46
C VAL A 148 18.85 -0.41 -11.90
N SER A 149 19.99 -1.08 -12.04
CA SER A 149 21.30 -0.56 -11.63
C SER A 149 22.22 -0.55 -12.84
N GLY A 150 22.66 0.65 -13.24
CA GLY A 150 23.29 0.81 -14.55
C GLY A 150 22.27 0.54 -15.66
N ASN A 151 22.55 -0.50 -16.45
CA ASN A 151 21.71 -0.96 -17.54
C ASN A 151 21.07 -2.34 -17.26
N THR A 152 21.26 -2.89 -16.07
CA THR A 152 20.75 -4.23 -15.73
C THR A 152 19.53 -4.11 -14.83
N ALA A 153 18.43 -4.74 -15.26
CA ALA A 153 17.22 -4.88 -14.46
C ALA A 153 17.27 -6.14 -13.59
N TYR A 154 16.68 -6.03 -12.39
CA TYR A 154 16.56 -7.08 -11.40
C TYR A 154 15.16 -7.07 -10.81
N PHE A 155 14.59 -8.25 -10.58
CA PHE A 155 13.58 -8.37 -9.52
C PHE A 155 14.32 -8.65 -8.22
N VAL A 156 13.90 -7.96 -7.16
CA VAL A 156 14.55 -8.04 -5.85
C VAL A 156 13.53 -8.37 -4.78
N GLU A 157 13.84 -9.39 -3.99
CA GLU A 157 13.20 -9.66 -2.71
C GLU A 157 14.10 -9.14 -1.59
N ARG A 158 13.55 -8.25 -0.74
CA ARG A 158 14.20 -7.75 0.47
C ARG A 158 13.53 -8.37 1.69
N SER A 159 14.34 -8.80 2.66
CA SER A 159 13.86 -9.47 3.86
C SER A 159 14.63 -9.08 5.12
N LEU A 160 13.91 -8.85 6.21
CA LEU A 160 14.46 -8.71 7.56
C LEU A 160 14.33 -10.01 8.38
N SER A 161 13.83 -11.11 7.80
CA SER A 161 13.45 -12.30 8.58
C SER A 161 14.60 -12.96 9.35
N SER A 162 15.85 -12.73 8.94
CA SER A 162 17.07 -13.17 9.63
C SER A 162 17.61 -12.19 10.69
N GLY A 163 16.86 -11.12 11.01
CA GLY A 163 17.28 -10.06 11.94
C GLY A 163 18.22 -9.01 11.35
N THR A 164 18.65 -9.19 10.09
CA THR A 164 19.41 -8.22 9.29
C THR A 164 18.82 -8.18 7.89
N VAL A 165 18.86 -7.02 7.24
CA VAL A 165 18.30 -6.88 5.89
C VAL A 165 19.15 -7.67 4.90
N GLN A 166 18.51 -8.58 4.18
CA GLN A 166 19.08 -9.37 3.08
C GLN A 166 18.31 -9.09 1.78
N GLU A 167 18.98 -9.21 0.64
CA GLU A 167 18.39 -9.01 -0.68
C GLU A 167 18.72 -10.16 -1.63
N THR A 168 17.69 -10.82 -2.13
CA THR A 168 17.80 -11.77 -3.25
C THR A 168 17.57 -11.01 -4.55
N ARG A 169 18.65 -10.72 -5.28
CA ARG A 169 18.62 -9.95 -6.54
C ARG A 169 18.72 -10.87 -7.74
N VAL A 170 17.67 -10.95 -8.55
CA VAL A 170 17.63 -11.81 -9.76
C VAL A 170 17.67 -10.95 -11.01
N ALA A 171 18.80 -11.01 -11.72
CA ALA A 171 19.00 -10.28 -12.98
C ALA A 171 18.01 -10.72 -14.06
N GLN A 172 17.68 -9.82 -14.99
CA GLN A 172 16.76 -10.07 -16.10
C GLN A 172 17.07 -11.33 -16.91
N SER A 173 18.35 -11.59 -17.17
CA SER A 173 18.80 -12.79 -17.88
C SER A 173 18.54 -14.09 -17.14
N SER A 174 18.28 -14.02 -15.84
CA SER A 174 18.03 -15.16 -14.93
C SER A 174 16.56 -15.25 -14.51
N TRP A 175 15.66 -14.45 -15.09
CA TRP A 175 14.23 -14.59 -14.84
C TRP A 175 13.73 -15.96 -15.34
N ASN A 176 12.84 -16.59 -14.56
CA ASN A 176 12.58 -18.03 -14.66
C ASN A 176 11.28 -18.37 -15.41
N LYS A 177 10.58 -17.38 -15.98
CA LYS A 177 9.37 -17.56 -16.79
C LYS A 177 9.51 -16.86 -18.14
N ASP A 178 9.79 -15.57 -18.13
CA ASP A 178 10.05 -14.79 -19.34
C ASP A 178 11.06 -13.68 -19.06
N THR A 179 12.23 -13.78 -19.68
CA THR A 179 13.32 -12.81 -19.51
C THR A 179 13.07 -11.48 -20.23
N LEU A 180 12.09 -11.40 -21.14
CA LEU A 180 11.83 -10.22 -21.98
C LEU A 180 13.08 -9.70 -22.71
N LEU A 181 13.89 -10.62 -23.22
CA LEU A 181 15.13 -10.34 -23.97
C LEU A 181 14.93 -10.40 -25.50
N GLY A 182 13.67 -10.37 -25.95
CA GLY A 182 13.33 -10.46 -27.37
C GLY A 182 13.29 -11.90 -27.86
N ALA A 183 13.65 -12.13 -29.12
CA ALA A 183 13.57 -13.44 -29.78
C ALA A 183 14.67 -14.43 -29.33
N VAL A 184 14.67 -14.80 -28.05
CA VAL A 184 15.58 -15.79 -27.45
C VAL A 184 14.82 -16.85 -26.67
N ALA A 185 15.41 -18.05 -26.49
CA ALA A 185 14.72 -19.18 -25.87
C ALA A 185 14.22 -18.91 -24.43
N SER A 186 14.91 -18.06 -23.68
CA SER A 186 14.51 -17.67 -22.31
C SER A 186 13.42 -16.59 -22.28
N SER A 187 12.94 -16.10 -23.44
CA SER A 187 11.86 -15.13 -23.55
C SER A 187 10.76 -15.68 -24.45
N PRO A 188 9.89 -16.56 -23.93
CA PRO A 188 8.84 -17.20 -24.71
C PRO A 188 7.83 -16.23 -25.34
N SER A 189 7.65 -15.02 -24.80
CA SER A 189 6.84 -13.97 -25.45
C SER A 189 7.49 -13.36 -26.70
N GLY A 190 8.81 -13.46 -26.85
CA GLY A 190 9.56 -12.79 -27.92
C GLY A 190 9.66 -11.26 -27.78
N ILE A 191 9.24 -10.69 -26.65
CA ILE A 191 9.18 -9.25 -26.42
C ILE A 191 10.49 -8.76 -25.79
N THR A 192 10.97 -7.59 -26.20
CA THR A 192 12.10 -6.91 -25.54
C THR A 192 11.58 -5.87 -24.55
N LEU A 193 11.97 -5.97 -23.29
CA LEU A 193 11.66 -4.96 -22.27
C LEU A 193 12.50 -3.70 -22.48
N ASP A 194 11.85 -2.57 -22.75
CA ASP A 194 12.48 -1.25 -22.81
C ASP A 194 11.97 -0.33 -21.68
N LEU A 195 12.74 -0.27 -20.59
CA LEU A 195 12.40 0.53 -19.40
C LEU A 195 12.50 2.04 -19.63
N THR A 196 13.02 2.49 -20.78
CA THR A 196 12.93 3.90 -21.20
C THR A 196 11.53 4.28 -21.71
N LYS A 197 10.63 3.30 -21.88
CA LYS A 197 9.23 3.46 -22.28
C LYS A 197 8.29 3.24 -21.09
N ALA A 198 7.02 3.55 -21.30
CA ALA A 198 5.97 3.38 -20.30
C ALA A 198 5.80 1.90 -19.93
N GLN A 199 5.84 1.62 -18.64
CA GLN A 199 5.67 0.28 -18.07
C GLN A 199 4.47 0.24 -17.14
N ILE A 200 3.80 -0.91 -17.12
CA ILE A 200 2.89 -1.31 -16.05
C ILE A 200 3.48 -2.58 -15.45
N MET A 201 4.12 -2.47 -14.30
CA MET A 201 4.61 -3.62 -13.55
C MET A 201 3.49 -4.17 -12.68
N PHE A 202 3.38 -5.49 -12.62
CA PHE A 202 2.60 -6.16 -11.59
C PHE A 202 3.51 -6.95 -10.64
N VAL A 203 3.13 -6.96 -9.37
CA VAL A 203 3.63 -7.89 -8.36
C VAL A 203 2.41 -8.53 -7.71
N ASP A 204 2.39 -9.84 -7.66
CA ASP A 204 1.37 -10.61 -6.94
C ASP A 204 2.04 -11.37 -5.80
N VAL A 205 1.57 -11.11 -4.58
CA VAL A 205 2.16 -11.58 -3.33
C VAL A 205 1.22 -12.58 -2.67
N GLU A 206 1.59 -13.85 -2.73
CA GLU A 206 1.08 -14.86 -1.81
C GLU A 206 2.04 -14.94 -0.60
N TRP A 207 1.66 -14.31 0.51
CA TRP A 207 2.52 -14.32 1.69
C TRP A 207 2.36 -15.58 2.53
N LEU A 208 1.43 -15.62 3.50
CA LEU A 208 1.40 -16.67 4.54
C LEU A 208 2.80 -17.00 5.11
N GLY A 209 3.74 -16.06 5.03
CA GLY A 209 5.16 -16.24 5.28
C GLY A 209 5.96 -17.05 4.24
N LEU A 210 5.34 -17.92 3.42
CA LEU A 210 6.02 -19.00 2.68
C LEU A 210 5.47 -19.25 1.25
N GLY A 211 4.56 -18.41 0.76
CA GLY A 211 3.93 -18.55 -0.56
C GLY A 211 4.82 -18.10 -1.71
N THR A 212 4.24 -18.05 -2.92
CA THR A 212 4.94 -17.61 -4.13
C THR A 212 4.71 -16.13 -4.41
N VAL A 213 5.77 -15.42 -4.81
CA VAL A 213 5.64 -14.05 -5.33
C VAL A 213 5.85 -14.07 -6.84
N ARG A 214 4.89 -13.54 -7.61
CA ARG A 214 4.96 -13.45 -9.07
C ARG A 214 5.18 -12.02 -9.50
N CYS A 215 6.14 -11.80 -10.39
CA CYS A 215 6.47 -10.47 -10.91
C CYS A 215 6.45 -10.46 -12.43
N GLY A 216 6.02 -9.35 -13.02
CA GLY A 216 6.01 -9.20 -14.48
C GLY A 216 5.48 -7.85 -14.94
N PHE A 217 5.11 -7.79 -16.21
CA PHE A 217 4.64 -6.56 -16.86
C PHE A 217 3.33 -6.79 -17.60
N VAL A 218 2.49 -5.76 -17.66
CA VAL A 218 1.34 -5.73 -18.57
C VAL A 218 1.80 -5.11 -19.88
N ILE A 219 1.84 -5.91 -20.95
CA ILE A 219 2.23 -5.49 -22.30
C ILE A 219 1.09 -5.88 -23.25
N ASP A 220 0.61 -4.92 -24.04
CA ASP A 220 -0.53 -5.10 -24.97
C ASP A 220 -1.78 -5.73 -24.31
N GLY A 221 -2.06 -5.32 -23.06
CA GLY A 221 -3.19 -5.80 -22.27
C GLY A 221 -3.01 -7.21 -21.68
N ARG A 222 -1.81 -7.79 -21.74
CA ARG A 222 -1.51 -9.15 -21.25
C ARG A 222 -0.53 -9.10 -20.08
N LEU A 223 -0.84 -9.84 -19.01
CA LEU A 223 0.10 -10.09 -17.91
C LEU A 223 1.20 -11.05 -18.39
N ILE A 224 2.36 -10.51 -18.71
CA ILE A 224 3.55 -11.29 -19.02
C ILE A 224 4.28 -11.61 -17.72
N HIS A 225 4.20 -12.88 -17.29
CA HIS A 225 4.86 -13.36 -16.07
C HIS A 225 6.35 -13.58 -16.34
N CYS A 226 7.19 -12.80 -15.66
CA CYS A 226 8.63 -12.81 -15.87
C CYS A 226 9.37 -13.69 -14.87
N HIS A 227 9.08 -13.54 -13.57
CA HIS A 227 9.79 -14.24 -12.50
C HIS A 227 8.86 -14.67 -11.38
N SER A 228 9.20 -15.79 -10.74
CA SER A 228 8.59 -16.23 -9.47
C SER A 228 9.66 -16.46 -8.41
N PHE A 229 9.48 -15.85 -7.25
CA PHE A 229 10.16 -16.25 -6.02
C PHE A 229 9.33 -17.35 -5.36
N ASN A 230 9.92 -18.54 -5.19
CA ASN A 230 9.27 -19.70 -4.58
C ASN A 230 9.93 -20.03 -3.26
N HIS A 231 9.12 -20.33 -2.25
CA HIS A 231 9.60 -20.47 -0.88
C HIS A 231 9.23 -21.82 -0.25
N ALA A 232 8.03 -22.33 -0.56
CA ALA A 232 7.57 -23.63 -0.07
C ALA A 232 8.58 -24.75 -0.41
N ASN A 233 8.99 -25.50 0.62
CA ASN A 233 10.03 -26.54 0.56
C ASN A 233 11.46 -26.07 0.21
N TYR A 234 11.73 -24.75 0.17
CA TYR A 234 13.05 -24.20 -0.14
C TYR A 234 13.69 -23.45 1.03
N ILE A 235 12.89 -22.78 1.86
CA ILE A 235 13.37 -21.99 3.00
C ILE A 235 12.87 -22.55 4.32
N THR A 236 13.55 -22.21 5.42
CA THR A 236 13.25 -22.72 6.77
C THR A 236 12.50 -21.74 7.66
N SER A 237 12.25 -20.51 7.17
CA SER A 237 11.56 -19.44 7.87
C SER A 237 10.82 -18.57 6.86
N THR A 238 10.16 -17.50 7.30
CA THR A 238 9.43 -16.60 6.40
C THR A 238 10.35 -15.89 5.39
N TYR A 239 9.90 -15.73 4.14
CA TYR A 239 10.69 -15.05 3.11
C TYR A 239 10.76 -13.53 3.32
N MET A 240 9.80 -12.95 4.05
CA MET A 240 9.86 -11.59 4.57
C MET A 240 9.04 -11.48 5.86
N THR A 241 9.46 -10.61 6.78
CA THR A 241 8.84 -10.47 8.11
C THR A 241 7.37 -10.06 8.05
N THR A 242 6.98 -9.30 7.02
CA THR A 242 5.61 -8.84 6.83
C THR A 242 5.34 -8.56 5.35
N ALA A 243 4.10 -8.83 4.92
CA ALA A 243 3.56 -8.38 3.64
C ALA A 243 2.73 -7.10 3.76
N SER A 244 2.63 -6.51 4.96
CA SER A 244 2.00 -5.22 5.14
C SER A 244 3.02 -4.12 4.93
N LEU A 245 3.07 -3.56 3.72
CA LEU A 245 4.15 -2.66 3.28
C LEU A 245 3.60 -1.41 2.59
N PRO A 246 4.38 -0.33 2.54
CA PRO A 246 4.08 0.81 1.68
C PRO A 246 4.49 0.53 0.23
N LEU A 247 4.11 1.43 -0.67
CA LEU A 247 4.68 1.50 -2.02
C LEU A 247 5.81 2.52 -2.04
N ARG A 248 6.85 2.26 -2.84
CA ARG A 248 8.01 3.14 -2.93
C ARG A 248 8.57 3.27 -4.35
N TYR A 249 9.00 4.49 -4.68
CA TYR A 249 9.77 4.88 -5.86
C TYR A 249 11.10 5.48 -5.39
N GLU A 250 12.21 5.08 -5.98
CA GLU A 250 13.54 5.55 -5.61
C GLU A 250 14.39 5.78 -6.86
N ILE A 251 15.12 6.89 -6.88
CA ILE A 251 16.18 7.16 -7.86
C ILE A 251 17.40 7.67 -7.13
N LYS A 252 18.56 7.06 -7.39
CA LYS A 252 19.84 7.35 -6.73
C LYS A 252 20.97 7.37 -7.74
N ASN A 253 21.83 8.37 -7.66
CA ASN A 253 23.16 8.32 -8.25
C ASN A 253 24.11 7.55 -7.33
N THR A 254 24.58 6.39 -7.77
CA THR A 254 25.59 5.57 -7.07
C THR A 254 27.03 6.00 -7.38
N GLY A 255 27.18 6.99 -8.26
CA GLY A 255 28.41 7.65 -8.66
C GLY A 255 28.07 8.97 -9.37
N VAL A 256 29.08 9.72 -9.83
CA VAL A 256 28.82 10.89 -10.68
C VAL A 256 28.25 10.44 -12.03
N THR A 257 27.24 11.15 -12.55
CA THR A 257 26.63 10.86 -13.85
C THR A 257 26.93 11.97 -14.87
N ALA A 258 26.80 11.67 -16.16
CA ALA A 258 27.06 12.64 -17.23
C ALA A 258 25.94 13.69 -17.41
N SER A 259 24.73 13.38 -16.95
CA SER A 259 23.54 14.24 -17.07
C SER A 259 22.56 13.95 -15.95
N ASN A 260 21.65 14.90 -15.70
CA ASN A 260 20.50 14.70 -14.82
C ASN A 260 19.70 13.47 -15.27
N THR A 261 19.03 12.81 -14.33
CA THR A 261 18.28 11.57 -14.58
C THR A 261 16.86 11.70 -14.09
N THR A 262 15.89 11.18 -14.84
CA THR A 262 14.48 11.24 -14.45
C THR A 262 13.90 9.84 -14.21
N LEU A 263 13.21 9.67 -13.09
CA LEU A 263 12.21 8.60 -12.88
C LEU A 263 10.82 9.24 -12.96
N LYS A 264 9.96 8.74 -13.84
CA LYS A 264 8.56 9.17 -13.91
C LYS A 264 7.69 8.24 -13.11
N GLN A 265 7.00 8.78 -12.09
CA GLN A 265 5.98 8.08 -11.30
C GLN A 265 4.60 8.47 -11.84
N VAL A 266 3.80 7.49 -12.27
CA VAL A 266 2.49 7.76 -12.91
C VAL A 266 1.35 7.38 -11.96
N CYS A 267 0.99 6.10 -11.90
CA CYS A 267 -0.09 5.56 -11.08
C CYS A 267 0.38 4.38 -10.23
N SER A 268 -0.32 4.10 -9.14
CA SER A 268 -0.10 2.89 -8.34
C SER A 268 -1.39 2.37 -7.71
N SER A 269 -1.50 1.06 -7.53
CA SER A 269 -2.61 0.43 -6.82
C SER A 269 -2.17 -0.80 -6.03
N VAL A 270 -2.83 -1.04 -4.90
CA VAL A 270 -2.72 -2.28 -4.10
C VAL A 270 -4.12 -2.85 -3.92
N ILE A 271 -4.31 -4.10 -4.31
CA ILE A 271 -5.60 -4.78 -4.36
C ILE A 271 -5.50 -6.05 -3.53
N SER A 272 -6.41 -6.26 -2.59
CA SER A 272 -6.59 -7.57 -1.96
C SER A 272 -7.55 -8.39 -2.81
N GLU A 273 -7.06 -9.47 -3.42
CA GLU A 273 -7.85 -10.24 -4.38
C GLU A 273 -8.97 -11.05 -3.71
N GLY A 274 -8.80 -11.38 -2.43
CA GLY A 274 -9.75 -12.09 -1.55
C GLY A 274 -10.80 -11.19 -0.88
N GLY A 275 -10.91 -9.92 -1.28
CA GLY A 275 -11.67 -8.89 -0.59
C GLY A 275 -11.04 -8.48 0.74
N TYR A 276 -11.76 -7.73 1.57
CA TYR A 276 -11.21 -7.29 2.86
C TYR A 276 -12.26 -7.27 3.94
N GLU A 277 -11.85 -7.64 5.15
CA GLU A 277 -12.69 -7.51 6.34
C GLU A 277 -11.85 -6.89 7.46
N LEU A 278 -12.35 -5.84 8.09
CA LEU A 278 -11.64 -5.22 9.20
C LEU A 278 -11.60 -6.22 10.37
N ARG A 279 -10.38 -6.61 10.75
CA ARG A 279 -10.11 -7.59 11.82
C ARG A 279 -8.88 -7.13 12.61
N GLY A 280 -9.13 -6.34 13.63
CA GLY A 280 -8.12 -5.78 14.51
C GLY A 280 -8.53 -5.87 15.97
N THR A 281 -7.77 -5.20 16.83
CA THR A 281 -8.14 -5.01 18.24
C THR A 281 -8.78 -3.65 18.36
N GLN A 282 -10.01 -3.60 18.88
CA GLN A 282 -10.71 -2.35 19.11
C GLN A 282 -10.19 -1.69 20.40
N GLN A 283 -9.94 -0.38 20.32
CA GLN A 283 -9.42 0.44 21.41
C GLN A 283 -10.14 1.80 21.39
N SER A 284 -10.09 2.52 22.50
CA SER A 284 -10.75 3.82 22.64
C SER A 284 -9.99 4.77 23.54
N ILE A 285 -10.11 6.07 23.27
CA ILE A 285 -9.69 7.14 24.18
C ILE A 285 -10.77 8.21 24.24
N GLY A 286 -10.91 8.87 25.38
CA GLY A 286 -11.95 9.86 25.57
C GLY A 286 -11.64 10.81 26.71
N LEU A 287 -12.34 11.93 26.70
CA LEU A 287 -12.37 12.85 27.83
C LEU A 287 -13.20 12.23 28.96
N GLY A 288 -12.74 12.39 30.20
CA GLY A 288 -13.53 12.01 31.37
C GLY A 288 -14.80 12.84 31.45
N ALA A 289 -15.87 12.29 32.04
CA ALA A 289 -17.18 12.95 32.08
C ALA A 289 -17.19 14.35 32.73
N ASN A 290 -16.18 14.67 33.55
CA ASN A 290 -16.02 15.96 34.23
C ASN A 290 -14.87 16.81 33.64
N SER A 291 -14.40 16.47 32.45
CA SER A 291 -13.22 17.08 31.82
C SER A 291 -13.58 17.68 30.46
N ALA A 292 -14.72 18.37 30.40
CA ALA A 292 -15.18 19.01 29.18
C ALA A 292 -14.20 20.11 28.74
N VAL A 293 -14.00 20.22 27.43
CA VAL A 293 -13.17 21.26 26.82
C VAL A 293 -14.03 22.48 26.56
N ASN A 294 -13.61 23.63 27.09
CA ASN A 294 -14.28 24.90 26.87
C ASN A 294 -13.89 25.52 25.54
N LEU A 295 -14.88 25.83 24.71
CA LEU A 295 -14.71 26.51 23.43
C LEU A 295 -14.82 28.02 23.63
N ALA A 296 -13.74 28.62 24.16
CA ALA A 296 -13.73 29.99 24.67
C ALA A 296 -14.12 31.08 23.64
N ALA A 297 -13.88 30.86 22.35
CA ALA A 297 -14.19 31.79 21.28
C ALA A 297 -15.14 31.16 20.25
N ALA A 298 -16.24 31.86 19.95
CA ALA A 298 -17.19 31.45 18.92
C ALA A 298 -16.52 31.38 17.52
N GLY A 299 -16.90 30.37 16.72
CA GLY A 299 -16.38 30.17 15.37
C GLY A 299 -14.90 29.79 15.28
N THR A 300 -14.28 29.40 16.40
CA THR A 300 -12.89 28.95 16.45
C THR A 300 -12.85 27.45 16.66
N PHE A 301 -12.06 26.74 15.84
CA PHE A 301 -11.83 25.31 16.01
C PHE A 301 -10.81 25.07 17.12
N TYR A 302 -11.18 24.24 18.09
CA TYR A 302 -10.30 23.74 19.13
C TYR A 302 -10.02 22.25 18.89
N PRO A 303 -8.77 21.78 19.00
CA PRO A 303 -8.47 20.35 19.00
C PRO A 303 -9.01 19.74 20.31
N ILE A 304 -9.81 18.68 20.19
CA ILE A 304 -10.45 18.03 21.34
C ILE A 304 -9.70 16.76 21.71
N ILE A 305 -9.46 15.90 20.73
CA ILE A 305 -8.64 14.69 20.86
C ILE A 305 -7.85 14.52 19.58
N SER A 306 -6.55 14.28 19.69
CA SER A 306 -5.70 13.85 18.58
C SER A 306 -5.13 12.48 18.87
N ILE A 307 -5.02 11.63 17.85
CA ILE A 307 -4.33 10.33 17.92
C ILE A 307 -3.26 10.26 16.84
N GLN A 308 -2.14 9.59 17.13
CA GLN A 308 -1.09 9.30 16.15
C GLN A 308 -0.39 7.97 16.46
N LEU A 309 0.37 7.46 15.50
CA LEU A 309 1.20 6.27 15.69
C LEU A 309 2.41 6.58 16.59
N LYS A 310 2.74 5.67 17.50
CA LYS A 310 3.99 5.74 18.27
C LYS A 310 5.20 5.70 17.34
N SER A 311 6.24 6.46 17.69
CA SER A 311 7.49 6.54 16.93
C SER A 311 8.19 5.19 16.70
N ALA A 312 8.01 4.21 17.59
CA ALA A 312 8.57 2.86 17.44
C ALA A 312 7.69 1.90 16.61
N ARG A 313 6.47 2.29 16.23
CA ARG A 313 5.48 1.41 15.57
C ARG A 313 4.83 2.09 14.36
N GLN A 314 5.63 2.80 13.57
CA GLN A 314 5.09 3.66 12.50
C GLN A 314 4.48 2.85 11.35
N ASP A 315 4.91 1.60 11.13
CA ASP A 315 4.29 0.72 10.13
C ASP A 315 2.99 0.04 10.62
N ALA A 316 2.51 0.38 11.83
CA ALA A 316 1.22 -0.12 12.31
C ALA A 316 0.06 0.50 11.52
N ILE A 317 -0.97 -0.32 11.29
CA ILE A 317 -2.16 0.04 10.53
C ILE A 317 -3.28 0.21 11.53
N VAL A 318 -3.63 1.47 11.77
CA VAL A 318 -4.64 1.88 12.73
C VAL A 318 -5.69 2.70 12.00
N ILE A 319 -6.97 2.37 12.19
CA ILE A 319 -8.09 3.00 11.50
C ILE A 319 -9.05 3.54 12.55
N LEU A 320 -9.39 4.83 12.48
CA LEU A 320 -10.50 5.39 13.26
C LEU A 320 -11.81 4.75 12.77
N THR A 321 -12.55 4.10 13.66
CA THR A 321 -13.78 3.36 13.33
C THR A 321 -15.03 4.03 13.86
N ALA A 322 -14.96 4.74 14.99
CA ALA A 322 -16.09 5.48 15.51
C ALA A 322 -15.66 6.71 16.32
N LEU A 323 -16.59 7.64 16.49
CA LEU A 323 -16.44 8.76 17.40
C LEU A 323 -17.77 9.13 18.04
N SER A 324 -17.69 9.66 19.25
CA SER A 324 -18.84 10.20 19.99
C SER A 324 -18.53 11.64 20.38
N ILE A 325 -19.52 12.52 20.22
CA ILE A 325 -19.41 13.94 20.59
C ILE A 325 -20.65 14.30 21.41
N LEU A 326 -20.42 14.95 22.55
CA LEU A 326 -21.45 15.54 23.39
C LEU A 326 -21.16 17.04 23.54
N GLY A 327 -22.03 17.86 22.97
CA GLY A 327 -22.04 19.30 23.21
C GLY A 327 -22.80 19.62 24.49
N ILE A 328 -22.25 20.52 25.31
CA ILE A 328 -22.82 20.98 26.56
C ILE A 328 -23.03 22.49 26.42
N GLY A 329 -24.29 22.89 26.26
CA GLY A 329 -24.67 24.28 26.07
C GLY A 329 -26.19 24.41 25.92
N ASN A 330 -26.72 25.62 26.06
CA ASN A 330 -28.16 25.86 25.97
C ASN A 330 -28.57 26.22 24.53
N ASN A 331 -29.17 25.28 23.80
CA ASN A 331 -29.47 25.40 22.36
C ASN A 331 -28.21 25.71 21.52
N ALA A 332 -27.07 25.16 21.95
CA ALA A 332 -25.79 25.38 21.30
C ALA A 332 -25.69 24.60 19.97
N ARG A 333 -24.96 25.18 19.03
CA ARG A 333 -24.70 24.59 17.70
C ARG A 333 -23.21 24.45 17.54
N PHE A 334 -22.75 23.27 17.18
CA PHE A 334 -21.35 22.98 16.99
C PHE A 334 -21.11 22.43 15.58
N ARG A 335 -19.87 22.58 15.12
CA ARG A 335 -19.38 21.95 13.91
C ARG A 335 -18.10 21.23 14.23
N TYR A 336 -17.99 19.98 13.78
CA TYR A 336 -16.78 19.18 13.96
C TYR A 336 -16.04 18.97 12.64
N LYS A 337 -14.74 18.70 12.75
CA LYS A 337 -13.87 18.25 11.67
C LYS A 337 -12.97 17.12 12.16
N ILE A 338 -12.71 16.16 11.29
CA ILE A 338 -11.62 15.20 11.42
C ILE A 338 -10.52 15.66 10.47
N ILE A 339 -9.37 16.03 11.01
CA ILE A 339 -8.29 16.67 10.27
C ILE A 339 -7.07 15.75 10.32
N ASN A 340 -6.56 15.39 9.14
CA ASN A 340 -5.30 14.66 8.99
C ASN A 340 -4.12 15.63 8.93
N ASN A 341 -3.08 15.31 9.69
CA ASN A 341 -1.83 16.04 9.81
C ASN A 341 -1.99 17.57 10.04
N PRO A 342 -2.82 18.03 10.99
CA PRO A 342 -2.83 19.45 11.35
C PRO A 342 -1.58 19.83 12.17
N THR A 343 -1.30 21.13 12.20
CA THR A 343 -0.37 21.72 13.16
C THR A 343 -1.10 22.01 14.47
N LEU A 344 -0.62 21.41 15.57
CA LEU A 344 -1.15 21.58 16.91
C LEU A 344 -0.24 22.50 17.75
N THR A 345 -0.85 23.38 18.53
CA THR A 345 -0.13 24.24 19.49
C THR A 345 -0.18 23.62 20.88
N ASN A 346 0.98 23.47 21.55
CA ASN A 346 1.09 22.88 22.90
C ASN A 346 0.57 21.43 23.02
N ALA A 347 0.69 20.63 21.95
CA ALA A 347 0.38 19.20 22.03
C ALA A 347 1.36 18.46 22.96
N SER A 348 0.83 17.58 23.79
CA SER A 348 1.59 16.69 24.68
C SER A 348 1.11 15.25 24.52
N TRP A 349 1.89 14.48 23.76
CA TRP A 349 1.58 13.08 23.44
C TRP A 349 1.74 12.15 24.64
N THR A 350 0.71 11.36 24.90
CA THR A 350 0.67 10.34 25.94
C THR A 350 0.36 8.99 25.32
N SER A 351 1.05 7.93 25.75
CA SER A 351 0.76 6.57 25.30
C SER A 351 -0.65 6.13 25.69
N ALA A 352 -1.42 5.56 24.75
CA ALA A 352 -2.75 5.01 25.05
C ALA A 352 -2.72 3.64 25.77
N GLY A 353 -1.52 3.11 26.08
CA GLY A 353 -1.33 1.80 26.74
C GLY A 353 -0.11 1.06 26.19
N SER A 354 0.30 -0.07 26.79
CA SER A 354 1.42 -0.89 26.27
C SER A 354 1.07 -1.69 25.02
N ASP A 355 -0.20 -2.10 24.93
CA ASP A 355 -0.69 -3.08 23.96
C ASP A 355 -1.23 -2.43 22.68
N THR A 356 -1.10 -1.11 22.58
CA THR A 356 -1.55 -0.27 21.47
C THR A 356 -0.38 0.40 20.78
N SER A 357 -0.52 0.61 19.48
CA SER A 357 0.41 1.37 18.65
C SER A 357 0.14 2.87 18.63
N VAL A 358 -0.85 3.33 19.40
CA VAL A 358 -1.33 4.71 19.41
C VAL A 358 -0.86 5.48 20.64
N GLU A 359 -0.53 6.75 20.42
CA GLU A 359 -0.45 7.78 21.43
C GLU A 359 -1.48 8.88 21.11
N TYR A 360 -1.90 9.61 22.14
CA TYR A 360 -2.97 10.59 22.03
C TYR A 360 -2.58 11.91 22.70
N ASP A 361 -3.25 12.98 22.29
CA ASP A 361 -3.13 14.31 22.87
C ASP A 361 -4.52 14.90 23.13
N THR A 362 -4.67 15.50 24.31
CA THR A 362 -5.84 16.29 24.71
C THR A 362 -5.44 17.65 25.29
N SER A 363 -4.15 18.04 25.21
CA SER A 363 -3.65 19.28 25.78
C SER A 363 -3.45 20.39 24.75
N ALA A 364 -3.45 20.07 23.45
CA ALA A 364 -3.31 21.09 22.42
C ALA A 364 -4.38 22.17 22.56
N THR A 365 -3.98 23.43 22.35
CA THR A 365 -4.86 24.59 22.56
C THR A 365 -5.33 25.23 21.27
N ALA A 366 -4.70 24.90 20.13
CA ALA A 366 -5.06 25.42 18.82
C ALA A 366 -4.70 24.42 17.72
N VAL A 367 -5.46 24.47 16.62
CA VAL A 367 -5.30 23.61 15.46
C VAL A 367 -5.35 24.44 14.18
N THR A 368 -4.37 24.24 13.28
CA THR A 368 -4.32 24.92 11.97
C THR A 368 -3.83 23.97 10.87
N GLY A 369 -4.13 24.27 9.62
CA GLY A 369 -3.70 23.46 8.48
C GLY A 369 -4.31 22.05 8.45
N GLY A 370 -3.60 21.13 7.81
CA GLY A 370 -4.05 19.74 7.61
C GLY A 370 -5.15 19.58 6.55
N ARG A 371 -5.49 18.32 6.26
CA ARG A 371 -6.56 17.95 5.31
C ARG A 371 -7.79 17.49 6.09
N THR A 372 -8.92 18.16 5.90
CA THR A 372 -10.20 17.72 6.49
C THR A 372 -10.70 16.45 5.78
N LEU A 373 -10.82 15.35 6.51
CA LEU A 373 -11.31 14.06 6.02
C LEU A 373 -12.83 13.94 6.13
N ALA A 374 -13.41 14.48 7.20
CA ALA A 374 -14.83 14.50 7.48
C ALA A 374 -15.21 15.76 8.27
N SER A 375 -16.45 16.21 8.13
CA SER A 375 -17.00 17.30 8.92
C SER A 375 -18.52 17.20 8.99
N GLY A 376 -19.11 17.73 10.04
CA GLY A 376 -20.55 17.78 10.20
C GLY A 376 -20.98 18.75 11.30
N TYR A 377 -22.28 18.80 11.55
CA TYR A 377 -22.89 19.65 12.56
C TYR A 377 -23.56 18.80 13.63
N LEU A 378 -23.56 19.29 14.87
CA LEU A 378 -24.34 18.75 15.97
C LEU A 378 -25.00 19.91 16.74
N ALA A 379 -26.10 19.61 17.42
CA ALA A 379 -26.81 20.55 18.28
C ALA A 379 -26.92 19.99 19.69
N ALA A 380 -26.67 20.82 20.70
CA ALA A 380 -26.95 20.49 22.09
C ALA A 380 -28.36 21.00 22.42
N THR A 381 -29.31 20.07 22.39
CA THR A 381 -30.64 20.21 23.01
C THR A 381 -30.67 19.29 24.23
N THR A 382 -31.63 19.47 25.14
CA THR A 382 -31.62 18.97 26.53
C THR A 382 -31.44 17.45 26.74
N GLN A 383 -31.30 16.63 25.70
CA GLN A 383 -31.10 15.16 25.75
C GLN A 383 -30.33 14.58 24.53
N SER A 384 -29.59 15.38 23.75
CA SER A 384 -29.02 14.89 22.49
C SER A 384 -27.58 14.38 22.61
N ALA A 385 -27.39 13.06 22.51
CA ALA A 385 -26.11 12.43 22.18
C ALA A 385 -26.18 11.92 20.74
N THR A 386 -25.34 12.44 19.85
CA THR A 386 -25.25 11.94 18.47
C THR A 386 -23.96 11.14 18.32
N THR A 387 -24.08 9.82 18.23
CA THR A 387 -22.98 8.96 17.80
C THR A 387 -22.79 9.15 16.30
N ILE A 388 -21.56 9.40 15.86
CA ILE A 388 -21.23 9.54 14.45
C ILE A 388 -20.41 8.33 14.06
N ASP A 389 -21.05 7.42 13.32
CA ASP A 389 -20.36 6.26 12.78
C ASP A 389 -19.48 6.71 11.59
N ALA A 390 -18.18 6.45 11.67
CA ALA A 390 -17.29 6.69 10.55
C ALA A 390 -17.57 5.56 9.54
N LEU A 391 -18.43 5.86 8.55
CA LEU A 391 -18.95 4.89 7.58
C LEU A 391 -17.92 3.82 7.18
N LYS A 392 -18.23 2.56 7.50
CA LYS A 392 -17.41 1.36 7.18
C LYS A 392 -17.06 1.23 5.69
N GLU A 393 -17.80 1.91 4.81
CA GLU A 393 -17.55 1.97 3.37
C GLU A 393 -16.26 2.74 3.00
N ALA A 394 -15.71 3.53 3.91
CA ALA A 394 -14.49 4.32 3.72
C ALA A 394 -13.32 3.81 4.58
N LEU A 395 -13.20 2.49 4.75
CA LEU A 395 -12.32 1.81 5.72
C LEU A 395 -10.91 2.44 5.85
N PHE A 396 -10.19 2.62 4.75
CA PHE A 396 -8.82 3.14 4.79
C PHE A 396 -8.71 4.66 4.72
N LYS A 397 -9.83 5.39 4.60
CA LYS A 397 -9.83 6.86 4.54
C LYS A 397 -9.25 7.45 5.82
N PHE A 398 -9.58 6.85 6.96
CA PHE A 398 -9.14 7.28 8.29
C PHE A 398 -7.97 6.46 8.86
N GLN A 399 -7.25 5.72 8.01
CA GLN A 399 -5.99 5.10 8.43
C GLN A 399 -5.02 6.20 8.88
N LEU A 400 -4.39 6.02 10.05
CA LEU A 400 -3.32 6.91 10.51
C LEU A 400 -2.16 6.89 9.50
N GLU A 401 -1.57 8.06 9.30
CA GLU A 401 -0.55 8.29 8.27
C GLU A 401 0.81 8.63 8.91
N ARG A 402 1.88 8.56 8.12
CA ARG A 402 3.22 8.91 8.57
C ARG A 402 4.14 9.39 7.46
N ASN A 403 5.26 9.95 7.88
CA ASN A 403 6.49 10.06 7.12
C ASN A 403 7.56 9.11 7.68
N ALA A 404 7.65 7.90 7.13
CA ALA A 404 8.65 6.92 7.54
C ALA A 404 10.09 7.35 7.18
N LEU A 405 10.26 8.29 6.25
CA LEU A 405 11.59 8.76 5.80
C LEU A 405 12.24 9.70 6.82
N THR A 406 11.43 10.36 7.66
CA THR A 406 11.89 11.25 8.75
C THR A 406 11.53 10.72 10.14
N GLY A 407 10.86 9.57 10.22
CA GLY A 407 10.39 9.00 11.48
C GLY A 407 9.28 9.82 12.14
N VAL A 408 8.45 10.55 11.39
CA VAL A 408 7.39 11.41 11.93
C VAL A 408 6.02 10.79 11.69
N SER A 409 5.22 10.62 12.73
CA SER A 409 3.81 10.20 12.64
C SER A 409 2.90 11.40 12.41
N TYR A 410 1.80 11.23 11.69
CA TYR A 410 0.85 12.31 11.45
C TYR A 410 -0.33 12.25 12.41
N PRO A 411 -0.67 13.36 13.10
CA PRO A 411 -1.84 13.39 13.96
C PRO A 411 -3.14 13.33 13.15
N LEU A 412 -4.10 12.58 13.66
CA LEU A 412 -5.50 12.63 13.26
C LEU A 412 -6.28 13.29 14.40
N THR A 413 -6.83 14.48 14.14
CA THR A 413 -7.43 15.32 15.17
C THR A 413 -8.93 15.51 14.95
N LEU A 414 -9.71 15.26 15.99
CA LEU A 414 -11.07 15.77 16.12
C LEU A 414 -11.00 17.22 16.62
N ALA A 415 -11.45 18.14 15.79
CA ALA A 415 -11.56 19.56 16.14
C ALA A 415 -13.02 20.02 16.11
N ILE A 416 -13.42 20.85 17.08
CA ILE A 416 -14.80 21.33 17.21
C ILE A 416 -14.81 22.86 17.38
N GLU A 417 -15.75 23.51 16.71
CA GLU A 417 -16.13 24.91 16.95
C GLU A 417 -17.57 24.99 17.47
N SER A 418 -17.88 26.05 18.22
CA SER A 418 -19.22 26.39 18.67
C SER A 418 -19.69 27.72 18.07
N ALA A 419 -21.01 27.88 17.95
CA ALA A 419 -21.63 29.13 17.51
C ALA A 419 -21.58 30.23 18.58
N VAL A 420 -21.40 29.86 19.86
CA VAL A 420 -21.35 30.79 20.99
C VAL A 420 -20.08 30.50 21.81
N ALA A 421 -19.50 31.54 22.40
CA ALA A 421 -18.33 31.42 23.26
C ALA A 421 -18.69 30.70 24.57
N ASN A 422 -17.74 29.91 25.07
CA ASN A 422 -17.80 29.17 26.33
C ASN A 422 -18.82 28.02 26.37
N ASP A 423 -19.28 27.53 25.22
CA ASP A 423 -19.90 26.22 25.16
C ASP A 423 -18.83 25.14 25.44
N ASP A 424 -19.21 24.06 26.11
CA ASP A 424 -18.30 22.99 26.48
C ASP A 424 -18.56 21.74 25.63
N VAL A 425 -17.54 20.90 25.45
CA VAL A 425 -17.66 19.64 24.70
C VAL A 425 -16.95 18.48 25.37
N LEU A 426 -17.52 17.29 25.22
CA LEU A 426 -16.90 16.00 25.51
C LEU A 426 -16.84 15.16 24.24
N ALA A 427 -15.82 14.32 24.12
CA ALA A 427 -15.69 13.42 22.98
C ALA A 427 -14.97 12.12 23.35
N THR A 428 -15.18 11.10 22.52
CA THR A 428 -14.40 9.86 22.49
C THR A 428 -14.06 9.49 21.05
N LEU A 429 -12.91 8.85 20.87
CA LEU A 429 -12.46 8.26 19.60
C LEU A 429 -12.22 6.77 19.80
N ASP A 430 -12.78 5.97 18.90
CA ASP A 430 -12.57 4.53 18.86
C ASP A 430 -11.80 4.17 17.57
N TRP A 431 -10.82 3.28 17.70
CA TRP A 431 -10.03 2.81 16.57
C TRP A 431 -9.84 1.30 16.59
N GLU A 432 -9.47 0.77 15.44
CA GLU A 432 -9.12 -0.62 15.26
C GLU A 432 -7.68 -0.76 14.78
N GLU A 433 -6.89 -1.54 15.52
CA GLU A 433 -5.50 -1.85 15.17
C GLU A 433 -5.43 -3.19 14.42
N ILE A 434 -5.09 -3.13 13.13
CA ILE A 434 -5.00 -4.30 12.26
C ILE A 434 -3.66 -5.03 12.43
N THR A 435 -2.58 -4.28 12.70
CA THR A 435 -1.26 -4.85 12.96
C THR A 435 -1.25 -5.52 14.34
N ARG A 436 -1.23 -6.85 14.37
CA ARG A 436 -1.18 -7.67 15.59
C ARG A 436 0.19 -8.28 15.79
#